data_AF-A0A6N8WIU8-F1
#
_entry.id   AF-A0A6N8WIU8-F1
#
_cell.length_a   1.000
_cell.length_b   1.000
_cell.length_c   1.000
_cell.angle_alpha   90.00
_cell.angle_beta   90.00
_cell.angle_gamma   90.00
#
_symmetry.space_group_name_H-M   'P 1'
#
loop_
_entity.id
_entity.type
_entity.pdbx_description
1 polymer ?
#
loop_
_entity_poly.entity_id
_entity_poly.type
_entity_poly.pdbx_seq_one_letter_code
_entity_poly.pdbx_strand_id
1 'polypeptide(L)'
;MQEWIDGALYPEIEPPEALETLADRVDFLARLCGAWDFGILPYEETVDEIKRPEWREAVDACQMLTSVAYQILRDWHELPPVPYIGKEFDYINEDPFLEYI
;
A
#
# COMPACT_ATOMS: atom_id res chain seq x y z
N MET A 1 -7.22 10.33 -17.21
CA MET A 1 -6.78 9.76 -15.92
C MET A 1 -7.96 9.05 -15.30
N GLN A 2 -7.81 7.77 -14.93
CA GLN A 2 -8.86 7.09 -14.16
C GLN A 2 -9.01 7.78 -12.82
N GLU A 3 -10.24 8.04 -12.36
CA GLU A 3 -10.52 8.91 -11.20
C GLU A 3 -9.89 8.41 -9.88
N TRP A 4 -9.56 7.12 -9.80
CA TRP A 4 -8.96 6.49 -8.62
C TRP A 4 -7.42 6.55 -8.59
N ILE A 5 -6.75 6.91 -9.69
CA ILE A 5 -5.29 7.04 -9.72
C ILE A 5 -4.91 8.35 -9.04
N ASP A 6 -4.35 8.26 -7.83
CA ASP A 6 -3.82 9.42 -7.13
C ASP A 6 -2.55 9.94 -7.82
N GLY A 7 -2.69 11.02 -8.58
CA GLY A 7 -1.57 11.68 -9.27
C GLY A 7 -0.51 12.25 -8.33
N ALA A 8 -0.84 12.51 -7.05
CA ALA A 8 0.12 13.03 -6.08
C ALA A 8 1.23 11.99 -5.75
N LEU A 9 1.01 10.72 -6.07
CA LEU A 9 2.00 9.64 -5.93
C LEU A 9 3.16 9.73 -6.95
N TYR A 10 3.06 10.62 -7.94
CA TYR A 10 4.03 10.81 -9.00
C TYR A 10 4.57 12.26 -9.02
N PRO A 11 5.24 12.74 -7.96
CA PRO A 11 5.74 14.12 -7.91
C PRO A 11 6.85 14.42 -8.92
N GLU A 12 7.51 13.39 -9.44
CA GLU A 12 8.69 13.49 -10.29
C GLU A 12 8.44 13.17 -11.77
N ILE A 13 7.27 12.62 -12.10
CA ILE A 13 6.87 12.26 -13.46
C ILE A 13 5.40 12.62 -13.72
N GLU A 14 5.00 12.68 -14.99
CA GLU A 14 3.56 12.79 -15.30
C GLU A 14 2.85 11.52 -14.84
N PRO A 15 1.74 11.61 -14.07
CA PRO A 15 1.00 10.43 -13.63
C PRO A 15 0.49 9.60 -14.81
N PRO A 16 0.53 8.26 -14.73
CA PRO A 16 0.03 7.39 -15.79
C PRO A 16 -1.48 7.52 -15.94
N GLU A 17 -1.97 7.48 -17.19
CA GLU A 17 -3.41 7.53 -17.45
C GLU A 17 -4.11 6.19 -17.15
N ALA A 18 -3.37 5.08 -17.19
CA ALA A 18 -3.83 3.72 -16.94
C ALA A 18 -2.67 2.84 -16.42
N LEU A 19 -3.01 1.79 -15.66
CA LEU A 19 -2.07 0.76 -15.18
C LEU A 19 -2.36 -0.57 -15.90
N GLU A 20 -1.74 -0.75 -17.07
CA GLU A 20 -2.03 -1.89 -17.95
C GLU A 20 -1.21 -3.14 -17.61
N THR A 21 0.01 -2.94 -17.10
CA THR A 21 0.92 -4.04 -16.79
C THR A 21 0.97 -4.35 -15.30
N LEU A 22 1.42 -5.55 -14.96
CA LEU A 22 1.71 -5.93 -13.58
C LEU A 22 2.73 -4.97 -12.95
N ALA A 23 3.75 -4.55 -13.72
CA ALA A 23 4.76 -3.62 -13.24
C ALA A 23 4.18 -2.26 -12.87
N ASP A 24 3.25 -1.73 -13.67
CA ASP A 24 2.59 -0.45 -13.39
C ASP A 24 1.79 -0.52 -12.09
N ARG A 25 1.06 -1.63 -11.88
CA ARG A 25 0.29 -1.84 -10.65
C ARG A 25 1.21 -1.99 -9.44
N VAL A 26 2.32 -2.72 -9.57
CA VAL A 26 3.30 -2.88 -8.48
C VAL A 26 3.94 -1.54 -8.13
N ASP A 27 4.35 -0.74 -9.12
CA ASP A 27 4.91 0.60 -8.90
C ASP A 27 3.90 1.52 -8.19
N PHE A 28 2.65 1.54 -8.65
CA PHE A 28 1.57 2.28 -8.00
C PHE A 28 1.38 1.86 -6.53
N LEU A 29 1.32 0.55 -6.26
CA LEU A 29 1.18 0.04 -4.89
C LEU A 29 2.37 0.41 -4.01
N ALA A 30 3.60 0.38 -4.54
CA ALA A 30 4.80 0.74 -3.79
C ALA A 30 4.78 2.23 -3.40
N ARG A 31 4.39 3.11 -4.34
CA ARG A 31 4.23 4.55 -4.08
C ARG A 31 3.12 4.82 -3.08
N LEU A 32 1.98 4.16 -3.25
CA LEU A 32 0.83 4.26 -2.35
C LEU A 32 1.20 3.84 -0.93
N CYS A 33 1.83 2.67 -0.77
CA CYS A 33 2.27 2.17 0.53
C CYS A 33 3.28 3.12 1.18
N GLY A 34 4.22 3.64 0.39
CA GLY A 34 5.17 4.65 0.86
C GLY A 34 4.48 5.91 1.37
N ALA A 35 3.57 6.49 0.59
CA ALA A 35 2.81 7.68 1.02
C ALA A 35 1.98 7.41 2.29
N TRP A 36 1.33 6.24 2.35
CA TRP A 36 0.47 5.85 3.47
C TRP A 36 1.26 5.61 4.75
N ASP A 37 2.43 4.97 4.70
CA ASP A 37 3.30 4.79 5.86
C ASP A 37 3.77 6.13 6.46
N PHE A 38 3.79 7.22 5.66
CA PHE A 38 4.11 8.58 6.12
C PHE A 38 2.87 9.42 6.47
N GLY A 39 1.68 8.80 6.57
CA GLY A 39 0.45 9.45 7.02
C GLY A 39 -0.33 10.17 5.92
N ILE A 40 0.01 9.96 4.65
CA ILE A 40 -0.77 10.45 3.51
C ILE A 40 -1.79 9.37 3.14
N LEU A 41 -3.05 9.57 3.51
CA LEU A 41 -4.10 8.57 3.31
C LEU A 41 -4.54 8.50 1.83
N PRO A 42 -4.81 7.30 1.28
CA PRO A 42 -5.44 7.16 -0.03
C PRO A 42 -6.86 7.74 -0.06
N TYR A 43 -7.31 8.10 -1.26
CA TYR A 43 -8.71 8.39 -1.52
C TYR A 43 -9.57 7.13 -1.40
N GLU A 44 -10.87 7.32 -1.13
CA GLU A 44 -11.83 6.22 -0.99
C GLU A 44 -11.91 5.38 -2.27
N GLU A 45 -11.94 6.05 -3.42
CA GLU A 45 -11.98 5.44 -4.74
C GLU A 45 -10.73 4.60 -5.03
N THR A 46 -9.55 5.07 -4.57
CA THR A 46 -8.31 4.31 -4.66
C THR A 46 -8.38 3.04 -3.82
N VAL A 47 -8.91 3.13 -2.59
CA VAL A 47 -9.08 1.97 -1.70
C VAL A 47 -10.04 0.96 -2.29
N ASP A 48 -11.17 1.42 -2.82
CA ASP A 48 -12.17 0.55 -3.42
C ASP A 48 -11.62 -0.18 -4.66
N GLU A 49 -10.83 0.50 -5.49
CA GLU A 49 -10.20 -0.11 -6.65
C GLU A 49 -9.17 -1.18 -6.24
N ILE A 50 -8.21 -0.85 -5.37
CA ILE A 50 -7.13 -1.79 -5.00
C ILE A 50 -7.60 -2.98 -4.17
N LYS A 51 -8.81 -2.94 -3.60
CA LYS A 51 -9.45 -4.08 -2.93
C LYS A 51 -9.99 -5.12 -3.91
N ARG A 52 -10.16 -4.78 -5.19
CA ARG A 52 -10.74 -5.70 -6.17
C ARG A 52 -9.84 -6.92 -6.42
N PRO A 53 -10.38 -8.13 -6.62
CA PRO A 53 -9.59 -9.35 -6.74
C PRO A 53 -8.48 -9.33 -7.81
N GLU A 54 -8.64 -8.52 -8.85
CA GLU A 54 -7.67 -8.33 -9.95
C GLU A 54 -6.32 -7.74 -9.48
N TRP A 55 -6.30 -7.15 -8.29
CA TRP A 55 -5.10 -6.59 -7.68
C TRP A 55 -4.30 -7.58 -6.85
N ARG A 56 -4.86 -8.76 -6.54
CA ARG A 56 -4.21 -9.76 -5.67
C ARG A 56 -2.80 -10.12 -6.16
N GLU A 57 -2.62 -10.31 -7.46
CA GLU A 57 -1.31 -10.63 -8.06
C GLU A 57 -0.30 -9.49 -7.88
N ALA A 58 -0.72 -8.24 -8.09
CA ALA A 58 0.14 -7.08 -7.90
C ALA A 58 0.51 -6.87 -6.42
N VAL A 59 -0.44 -7.09 -5.51
CA VAL A 59 -0.19 -7.03 -4.07
C VAL A 59 0.82 -8.11 -3.66
N ASP A 60 0.68 -9.34 -4.15
CA ASP A 60 1.66 -10.38 -3.81
C ASP A 60 3.04 -10.08 -4.40
N ALA A 61 3.11 -9.57 -5.63
CA ALA A 61 4.36 -9.21 -6.30
C ALA A 61 5.08 -7.98 -5.70
N CYS A 62 4.36 -7.07 -5.03
CA CYS A 62 4.92 -5.81 -4.54
C CYS A 62 6.05 -5.99 -3.49
N GLN A 63 5.94 -6.99 -2.61
CA GLN A 63 7.00 -7.38 -1.67
C GLN A 63 7.61 -6.22 -0.85
N MET A 64 6.82 -5.21 -0.49
CA MET A 64 7.26 -4.05 0.28
C MET A 64 7.28 -4.38 1.79
N LEU A 65 8.17 -5.30 2.18
CA LEU A 65 8.17 -5.94 3.51
C LEU A 65 8.47 -5.00 4.69
N THR A 66 8.91 -3.77 4.43
CA THR A 66 9.13 -2.72 5.45
C THR A 66 7.94 -1.79 5.64
N SER A 67 6.86 -1.98 4.88
CA SER A 67 5.66 -1.15 4.91
C SER A 67 4.58 -1.78 5.78
N VAL A 68 3.96 -0.95 6.64
CA VAL A 68 2.81 -1.37 7.44
C VAL A 68 1.55 -1.34 6.59
N ALA A 69 1.40 -0.31 5.75
CA ALA A 69 0.34 -0.24 4.76
C ALA A 69 0.31 -1.50 3.88
N TYR A 70 1.47 -1.98 3.42
CA TYR A 70 1.56 -3.20 2.63
C TYR A 70 0.96 -4.44 3.34
N GLN A 71 1.14 -4.58 4.66
CA GLN A 71 0.54 -5.68 5.41
C GLN A 71 -0.99 -5.62 5.38
N ILE A 72 -1.56 -4.41 5.49
CA ILE A 72 -3.02 -4.19 5.39
C ILE A 72 -3.53 -4.62 4.01
N LEU A 73 -2.80 -4.26 2.93
CA LEU A 73 -3.18 -4.68 1.59
C LEU A 73 -3.15 -6.21 1.45
N ARG A 74 -2.15 -6.89 2.02
CA ARG A 74 -2.10 -8.37 2.01
C ARG A 74 -3.29 -8.98 2.73
N ASP A 75 -3.71 -8.39 3.86
CA ASP A 75 -4.86 -8.85 4.64
C ASP A 75 -6.17 -8.72 3.85
N TRP A 76 -6.40 -7.59 3.17
CA TRP A 76 -7.57 -7.40 2.31
C TRP A 76 -7.69 -8.44 1.20
N HIS A 77 -6.54 -8.91 0.73
CA HIS A 77 -6.44 -9.93 -0.31
C HIS A 77 -6.25 -11.33 0.25
N GLU A 78 -6.43 -11.58 1.54
CA GLU A 78 -6.27 -12.91 2.15
C GLU A 78 -4.97 -13.61 1.71
N LEU A 79 -3.89 -12.83 1.59
CA LEU A 79 -2.57 -13.35 1.25
C LEU A 79 -1.90 -13.91 2.51
N PRO A 80 -1.05 -14.95 2.39
CA PRO A 80 -0.31 -15.44 3.54
C PRO A 80 0.48 -14.32 4.21
N PRO A 81 0.53 -14.26 5.55
CA PRO A 81 1.30 -13.24 6.25
C PRO A 81 2.78 -13.38 5.90
N VAL A 82 3.47 -12.25 5.80
CA VAL A 82 4.91 -12.16 5.50
C VAL A 82 5.61 -11.46 6.65
N PRO A 83 6.89 -11.75 6.90
CA PRO A 83 7.63 -11.05 7.95
C PRO A 83 7.75 -9.56 7.61
N TYR A 84 7.43 -8.71 8.57
CA TYR A 84 7.80 -7.31 8.54
C TYR A 84 9.32 -7.19 8.78
N ILE A 85 10.05 -6.57 7.85
CA ILE A 85 11.53 -6.46 7.89
C ILE A 85 11.99 -5.06 8.39
N GLY A 86 11.06 -4.22 8.84
CA GLY A 86 11.42 -2.96 9.50
C GLY A 86 12.01 -3.17 10.89
N LYS A 87 12.67 -2.13 11.41
CA LYS A 87 12.98 -2.11 12.84
C LYS A 87 11.66 -1.96 13.59
N GLU A 88 11.40 -2.83 14.54
CA GLU A 88 10.41 -2.52 15.56
C GLU A 88 10.86 -1.21 16.23
N PHE A 89 10.00 -0.20 16.18
CA PHE A 89 10.26 1.04 16.86
C PHE A 89 9.87 0.88 18.31
N ASP A 90 10.83 1.04 19.22
CA ASP A 90 10.62 0.88 20.67
C ASP A 90 9.40 1.70 21.16
N TYR A 91 9.16 2.89 20.60
CA TYR A 91 8.02 3.72 20.99
C TYR A 91 6.64 3.13 20.67
N ILE A 92 6.53 2.25 19.66
CA ILE A 92 5.29 1.53 19.35
C ILE A 92 5.06 0.47 20.42
N ASN A 93 6.08 -0.34 20.71
CA ASN A 93 6.03 -1.38 21.74
C ASN A 93 5.80 -0.80 23.15
N GLU A 94 6.18 0.45 23.37
CA GLU A 94 5.99 1.20 24.62
C GLU A 94 4.70 2.04 24.64
N ASP A 95 3.89 2.04 23.58
CA ASP A 95 2.66 2.82 23.52
C ASP A 95 1.61 2.24 24.50
N PRO A 96 1.17 3.01 25.53
CA PRO A 96 0.19 2.54 26.50
C PRO A 96 -1.16 2.20 25.87
N PHE A 97 -1.47 2.72 24.68
CA PHE A 97 -2.72 2.45 23.99
C PHE A 97 -2.76 1.09 23.27
N LEU A 98 -1.63 0.37 23.16
CA LEU A 98 -1.63 -1.00 22.64
C LEU A 98 -2.47 -1.96 23.50
N GLU A 99 -2.78 -1.62 24.76
CA GLU A 99 -3.63 -2.44 25.64
C GLU A 99 -5.09 -2.56 25.17
N TYR A 100 -5.51 -1.74 24.19
CA TYR A 100 -6.88 -1.67 23.68
C TYR A 100 -7.07 -2.33 22.30
N ILE A 101 -6.02 -2.92 21.72
CA ILE A 101 -6.03 -3.54 20.38
C ILE A 101 -6.03 -5.07 20.49
#